data_AF-A0A4V1NX28-F1
#
_entry.id   AF-A0A4V1NX28-F1
#
_cell.length_a   1.000
_cell.length_b   1.000
_cell.length_c   1.000
_cell.angle_alpha   90.00
_cell.angle_beta   90.00
_cell.angle_gamma   90.00
#
_symmetry.space_group_name_H-M   'P 1'
#
loop_
_entity.id
_entity.type
_entity.pdbx_description
1 polymer ?
#
loop_
_entity_poly.entity_id
_entity_poly.type
_entity_poly.pdbx_seq_one_letter_code
_entity_poly.pdbx_strand_id
1 'polypeptide(L)' 'MGRWGKMSYDSQANRWIIHHQGHLYPLRGGEWFGLSIGKHSIPCQLEMDIEWCIVMQGVRFYLRMGDIYKVEI' A
#
# COMPACT_ATOMS: atom_id res chain seq x y z
N MET A 1 -6.44 2.77 18.02
CA MET A 1 -5.24 1.93 17.78
C MET A 1 -5.40 1.33 16.39
N GLY A 2 -4.61 1.79 15.43
CA GLY A 2 -4.66 1.33 14.04
C GLY A 2 -4.47 -0.16 13.90
N ARG A 3 -5.23 -0.78 12.99
CA ARG A 3 -5.07 -2.19 12.63
C ARG A 3 -3.96 -2.27 11.59
N TRP A 4 -2.77 -2.67 12.01
CA TRP A 4 -1.58 -2.73 11.14
C TRP A 4 -1.57 -4.00 10.29
N GLY A 5 -1.47 -3.84 8.97
CA GLY A 5 -1.27 -4.90 7.99
C GLY A 5 0.10 -4.82 7.30
N LYS A 6 0.37 -5.82 6.47
CA LYS A 6 1.52 -5.86 5.55
C LYS A 6 1.01 -5.76 4.12
N MET A 7 1.54 -4.85 3.33
CA MET A 7 1.24 -4.72 1.92
C MET A 7 2.40 -5.26 1.09
N SER A 8 2.11 -6.15 0.15
CA SER A 8 3.08 -6.75 -0.76
C SER A 8 2.48 -6.90 -2.16
N TYR A 9 3.35 -6.98 -3.16
CA TYR A 9 2.92 -7.13 -4.55
C TYR A 9 2.74 -8.62 -4.90
N ASP A 10 1.61 -8.95 -5.49
CA ASP A 10 1.33 -10.24 -6.09
C ASP A 10 1.55 -10.15 -7.60
N SER A 11 2.61 -10.80 -8.08
CA SER A 11 2.97 -10.81 -9.50
C SER A 11 2.03 -11.66 -10.37
N GLN A 12 1.33 -12.65 -9.79
CA GLN A 12 0.38 -13.47 -10.54
C GLN A 12 -0.91 -12.69 -10.80
N ALA A 13 -1.35 -11.91 -9.80
CA ALA A 13 -2.55 -11.09 -9.89
C ALA A 13 -2.29 -9.65 -10.37
N ASN A 14 -1.02 -9.30 -10.60
CA ASN A 14 -0.51 -7.96 -10.96
C ASN A 14 -1.14 -6.84 -10.09
N ARG A 15 -1.07 -6.99 -8.77
CA ARG A 15 -1.67 -6.02 -7.83
C ARG A 15 -1.03 -6.04 -6.46
N TRP A 16 -1.22 -4.96 -5.72
CA TRP A 16 -0.88 -4.90 -4.30
C TRP A 16 -1.95 -5.58 -3.46
N ILE A 17 -1.54 -6.28 -2.41
CA ILE A 17 -2.43 -6.97 -1.48
C ILE A 17 -2.04 -6.59 -0.06
N ILE A 18 -3.02 -6.20 0.75
CA ILE A 18 -2.83 -6.04 2.19
C ILE A 18 -3.18 -7.35 2.91
N HIS A 19 -2.24 -7.86 3.68
CA HIS A 19 -2.38 -9.00 4.58
C HIS A 19 -2.64 -8.50 6.00
N HIS A 20 -3.81 -8.80 6.55
CA HIS A 20 -4.17 -8.42 7.91
C HIS A 20 -5.09 -9.45 8.56
N GLN A 21 -4.69 -9.95 9.74
CA GLN A 21 -5.45 -10.93 10.53
C GLN A 21 -5.90 -12.17 9.73
N GLY A 22 -5.04 -12.67 8.83
CA GLY A 22 -5.36 -13.83 7.99
C GLY A 22 -6.25 -13.52 6.77
N HIS A 23 -6.69 -12.28 6.62
CA HIS A 23 -7.43 -11.81 5.46
C HIS A 23 -6.51 -11.14 4.43
N LEU A 24 -6.91 -11.24 3.17
CA LEU A 24 -6.25 -10.62 2.02
C LEU A 24 -7.18 -9.54 1.45
N TYR A 25 -6.66 -8.33 1.31
CA TYR A 25 -7.37 -7.19 0.74
C TYR A 25 -6.62 -6.74 -0.52
N PRO A 26 -7.01 -7.24 -1.70
CA PRO A 26 -6.40 -6.82 -2.96
C PRO A 26 -6.76 -5.37 -3.26
N LEU A 27 -5.76 -4.54 -3.49
CA LEU A 27 -5.92 -3.11 -3.75
C LEU A 27 -6.18 -2.80 -5.22
N ARG A 28 -6.94 -1.74 -5.45
CA ARG A 28 -7.20 -1.14 -6.76
C ARG A 28 -6.63 0.27 -6.84
N GLY A 29 -6.37 0.73 -8.06
CA GLY A 29 -6.03 2.13 -8.30
C GLY A 29 -7.14 3.05 -7.79
N GLY A 30 -6.75 4.12 -7.11
CA GLY A 30 -7.63 5.08 -6.45
C GLY A 30 -7.98 4.74 -4.99
N GLU A 31 -7.64 3.55 -4.48
CA GLU A 31 -7.91 3.20 -3.09
C GLU A 31 -6.94 3.87 -2.11
N TRP A 32 -7.45 4.18 -0.92
CA TRP A 32 -6.72 4.88 0.14
C TRP A 32 -6.35 3.93 1.27
N PHE A 33 -5.15 4.11 1.82
CA PHE A 33 -4.68 3.43 3.03
C PHE A 33 -3.64 4.29 3.75
N GLY A 34 -3.31 3.95 4.99
CA GLY A 34 -2.23 4.63 5.71
C GLY A 34 -0.90 3.91 5.50
N LEU A 35 0.10 4.54 4.88
CA LEU A 35 1.46 3.99 4.86
C LEU A 35 2.17 4.30 6.18
N SER A 36 2.76 3.30 6.81
CA SER A 36 3.56 3.51 8.02
C SER A 36 4.95 4.06 7.67
N ILE A 37 5.24 5.28 8.15
CA ILE A 37 6.57 5.91 8.05
C ILE A 37 7.03 6.25 9.46
N GLY A 38 8.04 5.54 9.96
CA GLY A 38 8.50 5.64 11.34
C GLY A 38 7.39 5.27 12.33
N LYS A 39 6.91 6.25 13.10
CA LYS A 39 5.80 6.10 14.05
C LYS A 39 4.47 6.66 13.54
N HIS A 40 4.46 7.23 12.34
CA HIS A 40 3.30 7.88 11.75
C HIS A 40 2.64 6.98 10.71
N SER A 41 1.34 7.19 10.54
CA SER A 41 0.56 6.68 9.42
C SER A 41 0.26 7.85 8.50
N ILE A 42 0.71 7.77 7.26
CA ILE A 42 0.48 8.82 6.26
C ILE A 42 -0.59 8.32 5.30
N PRO A 43 -1.77 8.97 5.24
CA PRO A 43 -2.78 8.66 4.25
C PRO A 43 -2.22 8.81 2.84
N CYS A 44 -2.36 7.76 2.04
CA CYS A 44 -1.92 7.76 0.66
C CYS A 44 -2.92 7.04 -0.24
N GLN A 45 -2.94 7.45 -1.50
CA GLN A 45 -3.77 6.84 -2.54
C GLN A 45 -2.89 6.00 -3.47
N LEU A 46 -3.30 4.77 -3.76
CA LEU A 46 -2.63 3.95 -4.76
C LEU A 46 -2.95 4.47 -6.16
N GLU A 47 -1.94 4.63 -7.00
CA GLU A 47 -2.11 4.96 -8.41
C GLU A 47 -1.31 3.99 -9.28
N MET A 48 -1.85 3.67 -10.44
CA MET A 48 -1.15 2.96 -11.50
C MET A 48 -0.89 3.93 -12.64
N ASP A 49 0.37 4.33 -12.78
CA ASP A 49 0.88 5.06 -13.94
C ASP A 49 1.66 4.05 -14.83
N ILE A 50 2.89 4.36 -15.23
CA ILE A 50 3.82 3.38 -15.85
C ILE A 50 4.24 2.29 -14.83
N GLU A 51 4.41 2.69 -13.57
CA GLU A 51 4.69 1.82 -12.44
C GLU A 51 3.72 2.13 -11.29
N TRP A 52 3.51 1.15 -10.39
CA TRP A 52 2.69 1.37 -9.20
C TRP A 52 3.34 2.40 -8.28
N CYS A 53 2.60 3.45 -7.94
CA CYS A 53 3.03 4.45 -6.99
C CYS A 53 1.93 4.76 -5.98
N ILE A 54 2.31 5.42 -4.90
CA ILE A 54 1.38 6.03 -3.97
C ILE A 54 1.55 7.54 -4.02
N VAL A 55 0.43 8.26 -3.97
CA VAL A 55 0.40 9.70 -3.83
C VAL A 55 0.17 10.05 -2.37
N MET A 56 1.07 10.82 -1.78
CA MET A 56 0.98 11.31 -0.41
C MET A 56 1.35 12.79 -0.36
N GLN A 57 0.49 13.64 0.20
CA GLN A 57 0.77 15.08 0.42
C GLN A 57 1.38 15.81 -0.80
N GLY A 58 0.95 15.46 -2.03
CA GLY A 58 1.45 16.08 -3.27
C GLY A 58 2.76 15.49 -3.81
N VAL A 59 3.31 14.44 -3.20
CA VAL A 59 4.51 13.73 -3.64
C VAL A 59 4.15 12.31 -4.11
N ARG A 60 4.85 11.82 -5.12
CA ARG A 60 4.77 10.43 -5.59
C ARG A 60 5.89 9.59 -5.00
N PHE A 61 5.56 8.40 -4.53
CA PHE A 61 6.51 7.39 -4.11
C PHE A 61 6.26 6.11 -4.90
N TYR A 62 7.23 5.69 -5.70
CA TYR A 62 7.15 4.45 -6.48
C TYR A 62 7.36 3.24 -5.58
N LEU A 63 6.42 2.31 -5.64
CA LEU A 63 6.47 1.08 -4.87
C LEU A 63 7.37 0.08 -5.58
N ARG A 64 8.22 -0.62 -4.82
CA ARG A 64 9.10 -1.67 -5.33
C ARG A 64 8.45 -3.03 -5.11
N MET A 65 8.24 -3.78 -6.18
CA MET A 65 7.53 -5.06 -6.14
C MET A 65 8.16 -6.11 -5.21
N GLY A 66 9.45 -6.00 -4.89
CA GLY A 66 10.14 -6.89 -3.95
C GLY A 66 10.05 -6.50 -2.48
N ASP A 67 9.52 -5.30 -2.18
CA ASP A 67 9.46 -4.78 -0.82
C ASP A 67 8.12 -5.13 -0.15
N ILE A 68 8.14 -5.16 1.19
CA ILE A 68 6.94 -5.27 2.02
C ILE A 68 6.77 -3.97 2.79
N TYR A 69 5.60 -3.36 2.66
CA TYR A 69 5.26 -2.12 3.33
C TYR A 69 4.34 -2.39 4.52
N LYS A 70 4.51 -1.66 5.61
CA LYS A 70 3.57 -1.70 6.74
C LYS A 70 2.50 -0.66 6.51
N VAL A 71 1.23 -1.05 6.65
CA VAL A 71 0.08 -0.17 6.38
C VAL A 71 -0.92 -0.20 7.54
N GLU A 72 -1.63 0.90 7.74
CA GLU A 72 -2.79 1.01 8.63
C GLU A 72 -4.07 0.85 7.80
N ILE A 73 -4.97 -0.01 8.28
CA ILE A 73 -6.29 -0.31 7.71
C ILE A 73 -7.36 0.17 8.70
#